data_AF-A0A843KQT6-F1
#
_entry.id   AF-A0A843KQT6-F1
#
_cell.length_a   1.000
_cell.length_b   1.000
_cell.length_c   1.000
_cell.angle_alpha   90.00
_cell.angle_beta   90.00
_cell.angle_gamma   90.00
#
_symmetry.space_group_name_H-M   'P 1'
#
loop_
_entity.id
_entity.type
_entity.pdbx_description
1 polymer ?
#
loop_
_entity_poly.entity_id
_entity_poly.type
_entity_poly.pdbx_seq_one_letter_code
_entity_poly.pdbx_strand_id
1 'polypeptide(L)' 'MGAPGEHSIVDEHDNRIAVILCREYEQRKEDLHDLAVVAERRGESTIEFGELKKRYEQ' A
#
# COMPACT_ATOMS: atom_id res chain seq x y z
N MET A 1 9.50 -21.36 -0.98
CA MET A 1 8.41 -21.38 -1.98
C MET A 1 8.03 -19.94 -2.23
N GLY A 2 8.40 -19.37 -3.39
CA GLY A 2 8.04 -18.00 -3.75
C GLY A 2 6.53 -17.88 -3.99
N ALA A 3 5.93 -16.79 -3.54
CA ALA A 3 4.51 -16.52 -3.76
C ALA A 3 4.20 -16.51 -5.27
N PRO A 4 3.03 -17.02 -5.70
CA PRO A 4 2.67 -17.10 -7.10
C PRO A 4 2.49 -15.67 -7.67
N GLY A 5 3.46 -15.19 -8.44
CA GLY A 5 3.45 -13.85 -9.05
C GLY A 5 4.81 -13.18 -9.12
N GLU A 6 5.74 -13.56 -8.24
CA GLU A 6 7.06 -12.94 -8.19
C GLU A 6 8.05 -13.61 -9.16
N HIS A 7 8.25 -13.00 -10.33
CA HIS A 7 9.37 -13.37 -11.20
C HIS A 7 10.64 -12.72 -10.68
N SER A 8 11.72 -13.48 -10.58
CA SER A 8 13.00 -12.97 -10.10
C SER A 8 14.11 -13.17 -11.10
N ILE A 9 14.92 -12.14 -11.29
CA ILE A 9 16.16 -12.23 -12.05
C ILE A 9 17.24 -12.66 -11.07
N VAL A 10 17.96 -13.73 -11.41
CA VAL A 10 19.09 -14.27 -10.65
C VAL A 10 20.39 -14.05 -11.42
N ASP A 11 21.52 -13.93 -10.71
CA ASP A 11 22.85 -13.90 -11.32
C ASP A 11 23.36 -15.32 -11.65
N GLU A 12 24.59 -15.41 -12.17
CA GLU A 12 25.24 -16.70 -12.51
C GLU A 12 25.48 -17.62 -11.30
N HIS A 13 25.39 -17.08 -10.08
CA HIS A 13 25.55 -17.80 -8.82
C HIS A 13 24.20 -18.07 -8.13
N ASP A 14 23.08 -17.88 -8.83
CA ASP A 14 21.71 -18.05 -8.33
C ASP A 14 21.29 -17.03 -7.24
N ASN A 15 22.02 -15.90 -7.11
CA ASN A 15 21.62 -14.83 -6.21
C ASN A 15 20.52 -13.97 -6.85
N ARG A 16 19.44 -13.70 -6.12
CA ARG A 16 18.33 -12.86 -6.56
C ARG A 16 18.79 -11.39 -6.68
N ILE A 17 18.91 -10.88 -7.90
CA ILE A 17 19.36 -9.49 -8.18
C ILE A 17 18.21 -8.53 -8.46
N ALA A 18 17.07 -9.02 -8.94
CA ALA A 18 15.89 -8.18 -9.19
C ALA A 18 14.59 -8.98 -9.12
N VAL A 19 13.47 -8.25 -8.97
CA VAL A 19 12.12 -8.81 -8.95
C VAL A 19 11.26 -8.05 -9.95
N ILE A 20 10.54 -8.79 -10.80
CA ILE A 20 9.57 -8.27 -11.75
C ILE A 20 8.19 -8.46 -11.12
N LEU A 21 7.55 -7.35 -10.77
CA LEU A 21 6.21 -7.30 -10.21
C LEU A 21 5.29 -6.62 -11.23
N CYS A 22 4.43 -7.39 -11.93
CA CYS A 22 3.53 -6.79 -12.93
C CYS A 22 2.25 -6.26 -12.29
N ARG A 23 1.48 -7.12 -11.61
CA ARG A 23 0.21 -6.73 -10.97
C ARG A 23 0.40 -6.34 -9.50
N GLU A 24 1.31 -7.02 -8.82
CA GLU A 24 1.63 -6.76 -7.41
C GLU A 24 2.28 -5.38 -7.21
N TYR A 25 2.90 -4.80 -8.23
CA TYR A 25 3.49 -3.45 -8.13
C TYR A 25 2.43 -2.37 -7.95
N GLU A 26 1.35 -2.41 -8.75
CA GLU A 26 0.25 -1.45 -8.60
C GLU A 26 -0.47 -1.63 -7.27
N GLN A 27 -0.71 -2.87 -6.83
CA GLN A 27 -1.28 -3.14 -5.51
C GLN A 27 -0.40 -2.59 -4.38
N ARG A 28 0.92 -2.85 -4.43
CA ARG A 28 1.86 -2.32 -3.42
C ARG A 28 1.94 -0.79 -3.45
N LYS A 29 1.74 -0.15 -4.60
CA LYS A 29 1.64 1.30 -4.71
C LYS A 29 0.36 1.82 -4.04
N GLU A 30 -0.77 1.16 -4.24
CA GLU A 30 -2.03 1.50 -3.54
C GLU A 30 -1.87 1.32 -2.02
N ASP A 31 -1.31 0.20 -1.57
CA ASP A 31 -1.05 -0.04 -0.14
C ASP A 31 -0.14 1.05 0.47
N LEU A 32 0.91 1.46 -0.25
CA LEU A 32 1.80 2.53 0.20
C LEU A 32 1.08 3.88 0.26
N HIS A 33 0.20 4.15 -0.70
CA HIS A 33 -0.62 5.36 -0.71
C HIS A 33 -1.54 5.41 0.51
N ASP A 34 -2.24 4.32 0.81
CA ASP A 34 -3.12 4.22 1.98
C ASP A 34 -2.35 4.44 3.29
N LEU A 35 -1.16 3.85 3.40
CA LEU A 35 -0.29 4.05 4.57
C LEU A 35 0.21 5.49 4.69
N ALA A 36 0.53 6.15 3.58
CA ALA A 36 0.94 7.55 3.58
C ALA A 36 -0.20 8.46 4.08
N VAL A 37 -1.42 8.25 3.59
CA VAL A 37 -2.62 8.98 4.05
C VAL A 37 -2.83 8.79 5.55
N VAL A 38 -2.68 7.58 6.08
CA VAL A 38 -2.80 7.33 7.53
C VAL A 38 -1.70 8.06 8.32
N ALA A 39 -0.46 8.05 7.83
CA ALA A 39 0.67 8.68 8.50
C ALA A 39 0.53 10.22 8.55
N GLU A 40 0.14 10.84 7.44
CA GLU A 40 -0.11 12.28 7.35
C GLU A 40 -1.21 12.73 8.30
N ARG A 41 -2.29 11.95 8.39
CA ARG A 41 -3.46 12.27 9.20
C ARG A 41 -3.36 11.83 10.66
N ARG A 42 -2.28 11.17 11.06
CA ARG A 42 -2.09 10.63 12.41
C ARG A 42 -2.18 11.71 13.51
N GLY A 43 -1.81 12.94 13.20
CA GLY A 43 -1.87 14.07 14.13
C GLY A 43 -3.17 14.88 14.09
N GLU A 44 -4.10 14.56 13.18
CA GLU A 44 -5.38 15.27 13.08
C GLU A 44 -6.30 14.91 14.25
N SER A 45 -7.02 15.93 14.75
CA SER A 45 -8.07 15.72 15.74
C SER A 45 -9.19 14.86 15.16
N THR A 46 -9.66 13.88 15.92
CA THR A 46 -10.84 13.08 15.55
C THR A 46 -12.12 13.88 15.73
N ILE A 47 -13.13 13.59 14.92
CA ILE A 47 -14.49 14.14 15.09
C ILE A 47 -15.46 13.05 15.52
N GLU A 48 -16.47 13.41 16.28
CA GLU A 48 -17.54 12.51 16.67
C GLU A 48 -18.35 12.07 15.45
N PHE A 49 -18.81 10.82 15.42
CA PHE A 49 -19.58 10.29 14.30
C PHE A 49 -20.88 11.08 14.04
N GLY A 50 -21.51 11.58 15.11
CA GLY A 50 -22.69 12.45 15.00
C GLY A 50 -22.38 13.82 14.38
N GLU A 51 -21.17 14.34 14.59
CA GLU A 51 -20.72 15.58 13.93
C GLU A 51 -20.39 15.34 12.46
N LEU A 52 -19.77 14.20 12.15
CA LEU A 52 -19.53 13.77 10.77
C LEU A 52 -20.86 13.71 9.99
N LYS A 53 -21.90 13.07 10.52
CA LYS A 53 -23.21 13.00 9.85
C LYS A 53 -23.79 14.38 9.56
N LYS A 54 -23.78 15.30 10.53
CA LYS A 54 -24.28 16.67 10.33
C LYS A 54 -23.56 17.45 9.22
N ARG A 55 -22.28 17.17 8.98
CA ARG A 55 -21.50 17.82 7.90
C ARG A 55 -21.85 17.29 6.50
N TYR A 56 -22.38 16.07 6.41
CA TYR A 56 -22.60 15.36 5.14
C TYR A 56 -24.06 14.98 4.87
N GLU A 57 -24.97 15.19 5.83
CA GLU A 57 -26.41 15.18 5.62
C GLU A 57 -26.85 16.60 5.19
N GLN A 58 -27.19 16.77 3.91
CA GLN A 58 -28.02 17.89 3.44
C GLN A 58 -29.49 17.59 3.69
#